data_AF-A0AAN4MXM2-F1
#
_entry.id   AF-A0AAN4MXM2-F1
#
_cell.length_a   1.000
_cell.length_b   1.000
_cell.length_c   1.000
_cell.angle_alpha   90.00
_cell.angle_beta   90.00
_cell.angle_gamma   90.00
#
_symmetry.space_group_name_H-M   'P 1'
#
loop_
_entity.id
_entity.type
_entity.pdbx_description
1 polymer ?
#
loop_
_entity_poly.entity_id
_entity_poly.type
_entity_poly.pdbx_seq_one_letter_code
_entity_poly.pdbx_strand_id
1 'polypeptide(L)' 'MEECRFYNQAIKMALKVEFLTSREELFLYANAVYSAIMWGREVDEKNRVIQKMDKSIK' A
#
# COMPACT_ATOMS: atom_id res chain seq x y z
N MET A 1 12.28 -5.91 7.30
CA MET A 1 12.67 -6.10 5.89
C MET A 1 11.51 -5.91 4.89
N GLU A 2 10.26 -6.28 5.23
CA GLU A 2 9.11 -6.07 4.33
C GLU A 2 8.73 -4.60 4.11
N GLU A 3 8.82 -3.74 5.14
CA GLU A 3 8.48 -2.31 5.02
C GLU A 3 9.31 -1.60 3.93
N CYS A 4 10.63 -1.85 3.89
CA CYS A 4 11.48 -1.36 2.81
C CYS A 4 11.07 -1.88 1.42
N ARG A 5 10.50 -3.09 1.30
CA ARG A 5 10.07 -3.64 0.01
C ARG A 5 8.89 -2.86 -0.55
N PHE A 6 7.87 -2.60 0.27
CA PHE A 6 6.68 -1.85 -0.18
C PHE A 6 7.01 -0.40 -0.46
N TYR A 7 7.89 0.21 0.34
CA TYR A 7 8.35 1.56 0.05
C TYR A 7 9.11 1.65 -1.28
N ASN A 8 10.02 0.70 -1.54
CA ASN A 8 10.71 0.62 -2.83
C ASN A 8 9.76 0.39 -4.02
N GLN A 9 8.68 -0.36 -3.84
CA GLN A 9 7.64 -0.51 -4.86
C GLN A 9 6.90 0.82 -5.09
N ALA A 10 6.54 1.53 -4.02
CA ALA A 10 5.88 2.82 -4.11
C ALA A 10 6.74 3.86 -4.85
N ILE A 11 8.04 3.90 -4.56
CA ILE A 11 9.01 4.74 -5.29
C ILE A 11 9.08 4.35 -6.77
N LYS A 12 9.14 3.05 -7.09
CA LYS A 12 9.11 2.57 -8.49
C LYS A 12 7.81 2.95 -9.22
N MET A 13 6.69 3.00 -8.52
CA MET A 13 5.42 3.46 -9.10
C MET A 13 5.43 4.97 -9.30
N ALA A 14 5.91 5.75 -8.33
CA ALA A 14 6.04 7.20 -8.43
C ALA A 14 6.94 7.62 -9.61
N LEU A 15 8.05 6.90 -9.83
CA LEU A 15 8.98 7.15 -10.96
C LEU A 15 8.34 6.95 -12.35
N LYS A 16 7.20 6.26 -12.45
CA LYS A 16 6.47 6.08 -13.72
C LYS A 16 5.44 7.18 -13.97
N VAL A 17 5.25 8.11 -13.04
CA VAL A 17 4.26 9.18 -13.15
C VAL A 17 4.91 10.39 -13.82
N GLU A 18 4.52 10.62 -15.07
CA GLU A 18 5.16 11.61 -15.94
C GLU A 18 4.93 13.07 -15.53
N PHE A 19 3.88 13.36 -14.76
CA PHE A 19 3.55 14.72 -14.34
C PHE A 19 4.22 15.18 -13.04
N LEU A 20 5.01 14.31 -12.38
CA LEU A 20 5.77 14.71 -11.19
C LEU A 20 7.02 15.48 -11.65
N THR A 21 7.09 16.75 -11.27
CA THR A 21 8.09 17.71 -11.76
C THR A 21 9.22 17.95 -10.77
N SER A 22 9.03 17.56 -9.51
CA SER A 22 10.02 17.78 -8.45
C SER A 22 10.28 16.53 -7.62
N ARG A 23 11.45 16.54 -6.97
CA ARG A 23 11.81 15.52 -5.97
C ARG A 23 10.78 15.45 -4.85
N GLU A 24 10.26 16.60 -4.42
CA GLU A 24 9.27 16.68 -3.34
C GLU A 24 7.94 16.04 -3.74
N GLU A 25 7.44 16.34 -4.94
CA GLU A 25 6.24 15.70 -5.50
C GLU A 25 6.42 14.17 -5.63
N LEU A 26 7.60 13.71 -6.06
CA LEU A 26 7.92 12.29 -6.14
C LEU A 26 7.83 11.59 -4.78
N PHE A 27 8.41 12.16 -3.73
CA PHE A 27 8.37 11.57 -2.40
C PHE A 27 6.97 11.64 -1.78
N LEU A 28 6.23 12.74 -1.99
CA LEU A 28 4.84 12.85 -1.54
C LEU A 28 3.95 11.80 -2.21
N TYR A 29 4.08 11.62 -3.53
CA TYR A 29 3.33 10.61 -4.27
C TYR A 29 3.70 9.18 -3.82
N ALA A 30 5.00 8.88 -3.68
CA ALA A 30 5.45 7.59 -3.19
C ALA A 30 4.94 7.30 -1.76
N ASN A 31 4.93 8.29 -0.87
CA ASN A 31 4.38 8.15 0.48
C ASN A 31 2.87 7.87 0.46
N ALA A 32 2.12 8.52 -0.43
CA ALA A 32 0.69 8.28 -0.61
C ALA A 32 0.43 6.85 -1.12
N VAL A 33 1.18 6.40 -2.13
CA VAL A 33 1.09 5.03 -2.66
C VAL A 33 1.45 3.99 -1.59
N TYR A 34 2.51 4.21 -0.83
CA TYR A 34 2.90 3.33 0.26
C TYR A 34 1.81 3.21 1.32
N SER A 35 1.26 4.36 1.75
CA SER A 35 0.16 4.40 2.73
C SER A 35 -1.07 3.62 2.24
N ALA A 36 -1.42 3.76 0.96
CA ALA A 36 -2.52 3.01 0.36
C ALA A 36 -2.28 1.49 0.33
N ILE A 37 -1.06 1.05 -0.01
CA ILE A 37 -0.66 -0.37 0.04
C ILE A 37 -0.82 -0.93 1.46
N MET A 38 -0.32 -0.21 2.45
CA MET A 38 -0.38 -0.65 3.85
C MET A 38 -1.82 -0.73 4.36
N TRP A 39 -2.64 0.27 4.03
CA TRP A 39 -4.06 0.26 4.37
C TRP A 39 -4.79 -0.93 3.72
N GLY A 40 -4.53 -1.21 2.44
CA GLY A 40 -5.11 -2.36 1.75
C GLY A 40 -4.80 -3.69 2.44
N ARG A 41 -3.55 -3.89 2.90
CA ARG A 41 -3.15 -5.09 3.66
C ARG A 41 -3.91 -5.20 4.99
N GLU A 42 -4.08 -4.09 5.70
CA GLU A 42 -4.83 -4.09 6.96
C GLU A 42 -6.30 -4.46 6.74
N VAL A 43 -6.92 -3.92 5.69
CA VAL A 43 -8.29 -4.24 5.29
C VAL A 43 -8.42 -5.72 4.91
N ASP A 44 -7.48 -6.25 4.12
CA ASP A 44 -7.47 -7.66 3.71
C ASP A 44 -7.38 -8.60 4.92
N GLU A 45 -6.58 -8.26 5.93
CA GLU A 45 -6.46 -9.07 7.14
C GLU A 45 -7.75 -9.03 7.96
N LYS A 46 -8.38 -7.85 8.13
CA LYS A 46 -9.69 -7.74 8.78
C LYS A 46 -10.75 -8.57 8.06
N ASN A 47 -10.78 -8.51 6.73
CA ASN A 47 -11.70 -9.30 5.92
C ASN A 47 -11.48 -10.80 6.06
N ARG A 48 -10.22 -11.26 6.13
CA ARG A 48 -9.89 -12.67 6.39
C ARG A 48 -10.40 -13.15 7.74
N VAL A 49 -10.27 -12.33 8.78
CA VAL A 49 -10.78 -12.64 10.12
C VAL A 49 -12.31 -12.78 10.09
N ILE A 50 -13.02 -11.83 9.47
CA ILE A 50 -14.48 -11.87 9.32
C ILE A 50 -14.92 -13.14 8.58
N GLN A 51 -14.28 -13.46 7.44
CA GLN A 51 -14.60 -14.67 6.67
C GLN A 51 -14.38 -15.97 7.45
N LYS A 52 -13.37 -16.02 8.33
CA LYS A 52 -13.14 -17.19 9.20
C LYS A 52 -14.24 -17.32 10.25
N MET A 53 -14.67 -16.20 10.84
CA MET A 53 -15.77 -16.19 11.81
C MET A 53 -17.08 -16.64 11.15
N ASP A 54 -17.43 -16.09 9.98
CA ASP A 54 -18.63 -16.48 9.23
C ASP A 54 -18.65 -17.98 8.89
N LYS A 55 -17.51 -18.56 8.52
CA LYS A 55 -17.38 -20.00 8.25
C LYS A 55 -17.49 -20.86 9.51
N SER A 56 -17.17 -20.32 10.68
CA SER A 56 -17.27 -21.05 11.96
C SER A 56 -18.68 -21.03 12.55
N ILE A 57 -19.54 -20.11 12.09
CA ILE A 57 -20.92 -19.96 12.54
C ILE A 57 -21.89 -20.80 11.68
N LYS A 58 -21.51 -21.10 10.42
CA LYS A 58 -22.22 -22.02 9.53
C LYS A 58 -21.90 -23.48 9.83
#